data_AF-A0AAJ2KFY1-F1
#
_entry.id   AF-A0AAJ2KFY1-F1
#
_cell.length_a   1.000
_cell.length_b   1.000
_cell.length_c   1.000
_cell.angle_alpha   90.00
_cell.angle_beta   90.00
_cell.angle_gamma   90.00
#
_symmetry.space_group_name_H-M   'P 1'
#
loop_
_entity.id
_entity.type
_entity.pdbx_description
1 polymer ?
#
loop_
_entity_poly.entity_id
_entity_poly.type
_entity_poly.pdbx_seq_one_letter_code
_entity_poly.pdbx_strand_id
1 'polypeptide(L)'
;IDSGAGLTIKANALNNAAGNLTAQQGFSFEGSSLDNSAGNLSSKADMTLDLLGSLTNTSGKLASGGNLLLRRSAAINNQAGQLISQSLMTLNTSGQLDNRNRGTVAANNTLKVVAGGSVLNDADGLIYSQSADAHLNAASLSNVRGAVQSVGALVVDVADTVDNQNGRIIA
;
A
#
# COMPACT_ATOMS: atom_id res chain seq x y z
N ILE A 1 -3.52 -13.25 15.82
CA ILE A 1 -4.18 -14.42 15.18
C ILE A 1 -3.12 -15.16 14.37
N ASP A 2 -3.00 -16.47 14.52
CA ASP A 2 -2.20 -17.29 13.61
C ASP A 2 -3.10 -18.37 13.01
N SER A 3 -3.34 -18.30 11.70
CA SER A 3 -4.20 -19.25 10.99
C SER A 3 -3.35 -20.16 10.12
N GLY A 4 -3.42 -21.47 10.36
CA GLY A 4 -2.81 -22.50 9.51
C GLY A 4 -3.45 -22.66 8.12
N ALA A 5 -4.56 -21.96 7.85
CA ALA A 5 -5.31 -22.01 6.60
C ALA A 5 -5.59 -20.60 6.07
N GLY A 6 -6.47 -20.50 5.07
CA GLY A 6 -7.02 -19.21 4.63
C GLY A 6 -7.78 -18.53 5.77
N LEU A 7 -7.69 -17.20 5.85
CA LEU A 7 -8.35 -16.40 6.87
C LEU A 7 -9.22 -15.34 6.19
N THR A 8 -10.52 -15.42 6.43
CA THR A 8 -11.50 -14.43 5.97
C THR A 8 -12.14 -13.75 7.17
N ILE A 9 -12.04 -12.43 7.24
CA ILE A 9 -12.65 -11.63 8.29
C ILE A 9 -13.66 -10.69 7.64
N LYS A 10 -14.90 -10.71 8.14
CA LYS A 10 -15.93 -9.72 7.79
C LYS A 10 -16.35 -9.04 9.08
N ALA A 11 -16.01 -7.77 9.22
CA ALA A 11 -16.31 -6.99 10.41
C ALA A 11 -16.30 -5.50 10.07
N ASN A 12 -16.99 -4.67 10.85
CA ASN A 12 -16.93 -3.23 10.61
C ASN A 12 -15.50 -2.66 10.75
N ALA A 13 -14.73 -3.15 11.72
CA ALA A 13 -13.36 -2.72 11.91
C ALA A 13 -12.48 -3.92 12.30
N LEU A 14 -11.24 -3.92 11.83
CA LEU A 14 -10.19 -4.82 12.26
C LEU A 14 -9.07 -3.99 12.89
N ASN A 15 -8.88 -4.15 14.19
CA ASN A 15 -7.76 -3.57 14.93
C ASN A 15 -6.70 -4.65 15.17
N ASN A 16 -5.55 -4.48 14.53
CA ASN A 16 -4.32 -5.25 14.70
C ASN A 16 -3.16 -4.33 15.12
N ALA A 17 -3.44 -3.19 15.75
CA ALA A 17 -2.42 -2.27 16.22
C ALA A 17 -1.54 -2.93 17.31
N ALA A 18 -0.21 -2.81 17.17
CA ALA A 18 0.79 -3.54 17.96
C ALA A 18 0.58 -5.07 17.99
N GLY A 19 -0.25 -5.60 17.10
CA GLY A 19 -0.66 -6.99 17.03
C GLY A 19 0.13 -7.78 16.01
N ASN A 20 -0.10 -9.09 16.01
CA ASN A 20 0.40 -10.00 14.98
C ASN A 20 -0.75 -10.84 14.42
N LEU A 21 -0.96 -10.73 13.11
CA LEU A 21 -1.92 -11.50 12.35
C LEU A 21 -1.20 -12.17 11.18
N THR A 22 -1.22 -13.50 11.18
CA THR A 22 -0.60 -14.33 10.16
C THR A 22 -1.62 -15.30 9.58
N ALA A 23 -1.66 -15.40 8.25
CA ALA A 23 -2.40 -16.44 7.53
C ALA A 23 -1.42 -17.26 6.68
N GLN A 24 -1.38 -18.58 6.89
CA GLN A 24 -0.51 -19.48 6.13
C GLN A 24 -1.01 -19.74 4.70
N GLN A 25 -2.23 -19.30 4.37
CA GLN A 25 -2.75 -19.21 3.00
C GLN A 25 -3.31 -17.80 2.77
N GLY A 26 -4.31 -17.64 1.90
CA GLY A 26 -4.86 -16.32 1.56
C GLY A 26 -5.50 -15.61 2.75
N PHE A 27 -5.38 -14.28 2.78
CA PHE A 27 -6.08 -13.42 3.72
C PHE A 27 -7.10 -12.55 3.00
N SER A 28 -8.32 -12.46 3.52
CA SER A 28 -9.28 -11.45 3.09
C SER A 28 -9.92 -10.72 4.26
N PHE A 29 -10.07 -9.40 4.11
CA PHE A 29 -10.81 -8.57 5.03
C PHE A 29 -11.82 -7.68 4.30
N GLU A 30 -13.07 -7.72 4.74
CA GLU A 30 -14.15 -6.86 4.28
C GLU A 30 -14.69 -6.07 5.47
N GLY A 31 -14.67 -4.74 5.38
CA GLY A 31 -15.07 -3.87 6.48
C GLY A 31 -14.99 -2.38 6.18
N SER A 32 -15.10 -1.55 7.22
CA SER A 32 -14.91 -0.11 7.11
C SER A 32 -13.46 0.29 7.33
N SER A 33 -12.83 -0.15 8.42
CA SER A 33 -11.46 0.25 8.74
C SER A 33 -10.54 -0.92 9.10
N LEU A 34 -9.29 -0.81 8.68
CA LEU A 34 -8.21 -1.69 9.12
C LEU A 34 -7.12 -0.83 9.78
N ASP A 35 -6.86 -1.08 11.06
CA ASP A 35 -5.75 -0.49 11.79
C ASP A 35 -4.68 -1.55 12.05
N ASN A 36 -3.51 -1.36 11.45
CA ASN A 36 -2.32 -2.19 11.62
C ASN A 36 -1.14 -1.34 12.14
N SER A 37 -1.42 -0.27 12.89
CA SER A 37 -0.41 0.64 13.42
C SER A 37 0.56 -0.10 14.35
N ALA A 38 1.87 -0.02 14.09
CA ALA A 38 2.90 -0.79 14.79
C ALA A 38 2.65 -2.32 14.82
N GLY A 39 1.74 -2.81 13.99
CA GLY A 39 1.35 -4.21 13.90
C GLY A 39 2.01 -4.93 12.74
N ASN A 40 1.84 -6.25 12.72
CA ASN A 40 2.19 -7.10 11.59
C ASN A 40 0.95 -7.85 11.09
N LEU A 41 0.60 -7.63 9.82
CA LEU A 41 -0.45 -8.34 9.10
C LEU A 41 0.20 -9.03 7.89
N SER A 42 0.17 -10.36 7.85
CA SER A 42 0.79 -11.07 6.74
C SER A 42 0.02 -12.30 6.27
N SER A 43 0.11 -12.57 4.98
CA SER A 43 -0.39 -13.78 4.33
C SER A 43 0.74 -14.42 3.53
N LYS A 44 0.81 -15.75 3.52
CA LYS A 44 1.76 -16.49 2.66
C LYS A 44 1.29 -16.61 1.21
N ALA A 45 0.03 -16.31 0.92
CA ALA A 45 -0.55 -16.27 -0.42
C ALA A 45 -1.15 -14.88 -0.68
N ASP A 46 -2.22 -14.82 -1.48
CA ASP A 46 -2.87 -13.57 -1.85
C ASP A 46 -3.54 -12.88 -0.65
N MET A 47 -3.47 -11.55 -0.65
CA MET A 47 -4.12 -10.69 0.33
C MET A 47 -5.13 -9.79 -0.37
N THR A 48 -6.40 -9.84 0.02
CA THR A 48 -7.45 -8.95 -0.48
C THR A 48 -8.07 -8.13 0.63
N LEU A 49 -8.12 -6.82 0.46
CA LEU A 49 -8.74 -5.88 1.39
C LEU A 49 -9.87 -5.13 0.65
N ASP A 50 -11.05 -5.07 1.25
CA ASP A 50 -12.19 -4.31 0.74
C ASP A 50 -12.69 -3.39 1.86
N LEU A 51 -12.31 -2.11 1.79
CA LEU A 51 -12.52 -1.14 2.86
C LEU A 51 -13.46 -0.02 2.40
N LEU A 52 -14.49 0.27 3.18
CA LEU A 52 -15.34 1.44 2.97
C LEU A 52 -14.71 2.74 3.50
N GLY A 53 -13.80 2.62 4.47
CA GLY A 53 -13.06 3.70 5.11
C GLY A 53 -11.56 3.54 4.92
N SER A 54 -10.78 3.75 5.98
CA SER A 54 -9.32 3.89 5.87
C SER A 54 -8.54 2.61 6.16
N LEU A 55 -7.40 2.50 5.48
CA LEU A 55 -6.29 1.63 5.86
C LEU A 55 -5.26 2.45 6.64
N THR A 56 -5.00 2.10 7.90
CA THR A 56 -3.92 2.66 8.71
C THR A 56 -2.85 1.59 8.92
N ASN A 57 -1.62 1.85 8.47
CA ASN A 57 -0.47 0.96 8.59
C ASN A 57 0.77 1.74 9.08
N THR A 58 0.58 2.69 9.99
CA THR A 58 1.66 3.56 10.47
C THR A 58 2.65 2.79 11.32
N SER A 59 3.95 2.88 11.02
CA SER A 59 4.99 2.05 11.65
C SER A 59 4.70 0.54 11.64
N GLY A 60 3.74 0.11 10.80
CA GLY A 60 3.27 -1.26 10.71
C GLY A 60 3.79 -1.95 9.47
N LYS A 61 3.52 -3.26 9.38
CA LYS A 61 3.86 -4.07 8.23
C LYS A 61 2.64 -4.83 7.74
N LEU A 62 2.33 -4.67 6.46
CA LEU A 62 1.30 -5.40 5.75
C LEU A 62 1.94 -6.08 4.54
N ALA A 63 2.02 -7.41 4.57
CA ALA A 63 2.79 -8.17 3.59
C ALA A 63 2.03 -9.38 3.02
N SER A 64 1.98 -9.48 1.70
CA SER A 64 1.44 -10.64 0.97
C SER A 64 2.56 -11.44 0.31
N GLY A 65 2.55 -12.75 0.49
CA GLY A 65 3.40 -13.70 -0.22
C GLY A 65 2.97 -13.93 -1.67
N GLY A 66 1.77 -13.47 -2.06
CA GLY A 66 1.27 -13.43 -3.42
C GLY A 66 0.85 -12.02 -3.82
N ASN A 67 -0.29 -11.90 -4.48
CA ASN A 67 -0.85 -10.62 -4.90
C ASN A 67 -1.44 -9.87 -3.70
N LEU A 68 -1.21 -8.56 -3.67
CA LEU A 68 -1.90 -7.66 -2.72
C LEU A 68 -2.90 -6.80 -3.48
N LEU A 69 -4.18 -7.00 -3.20
CA LEU A 69 -5.28 -6.22 -3.76
C LEU A 69 -6.01 -5.45 -2.65
N LEU A 70 -5.86 -4.14 -2.61
CA LEU A 70 -6.79 -3.26 -1.91
C LEU A 70 -7.84 -2.80 -2.92
N ARG A 71 -9.01 -3.45 -2.90
CA ARG A 71 -10.09 -3.24 -3.88
C ARG A 71 -10.60 -1.81 -3.87
N ARG A 72 -10.76 -1.24 -2.67
CA ARG A 72 -11.15 0.14 -2.40
C ARG A 72 -10.77 0.52 -0.97
N SER A 73 -10.61 1.82 -0.75
CA SER A 73 -10.56 2.49 0.56
C SER A 73 -10.89 3.98 0.37
N ALA A 74 -11.22 4.68 1.45
CA ALA A 74 -11.35 6.14 1.47
C ALA A 74 -9.99 6.84 1.58
N ALA A 75 -9.03 6.24 2.27
CA ALA A 75 -7.66 6.73 2.40
C ALA A 75 -6.70 5.60 2.80
N ILE A 76 -5.41 5.82 2.56
CA ILE A 76 -4.33 4.94 3.01
C ILE A 76 -3.31 5.79 3.76
N ASN A 77 -3.02 5.43 5.00
CA ASN A 77 -1.94 6.00 5.79
C ASN A 77 -0.88 4.95 6.05
N ASN A 78 0.26 5.06 5.38
CA ASN A 78 1.42 4.17 5.44
C ASN A 78 2.68 4.90 5.94
N GLN A 79 2.52 5.97 6.73
CA GLN A 79 3.68 6.71 7.25
C GLN A 79 4.57 5.82 8.12
N ALA A 80 5.87 5.80 7.84
CA ALA A 80 6.85 4.89 8.46
C ALA A 80 6.49 3.39 8.37
N GLY A 81 5.48 3.04 7.58
CA GLY A 81 4.96 1.69 7.43
C GLY A 81 5.44 1.00 6.17
N GLN A 82 5.06 -0.27 6.02
CA GLN A 82 5.40 -1.08 4.87
C GLN A 82 4.16 -1.78 4.30
N LEU A 83 3.84 -1.52 3.03
CA LEU A 83 2.94 -2.32 2.20
C LEU A 83 3.80 -3.10 1.20
N ILE A 84 3.77 -4.44 1.29
CA ILE A 84 4.67 -5.30 0.50
C ILE A 84 3.85 -6.39 -0.20
N SER A 85 4.10 -6.59 -1.49
CA SER A 85 3.63 -7.75 -2.25
C SER A 85 4.81 -8.46 -2.89
N GLN A 86 4.86 -9.79 -2.72
CA GLN A 86 5.84 -10.62 -3.42
C GLN A 86 5.45 -10.90 -4.88
N SER A 87 4.34 -10.33 -5.37
CA SER A 87 3.85 -10.42 -6.74
C SER A 87 3.28 -9.05 -7.18
N LEU A 88 2.10 -9.02 -7.81
CA LEU A 88 1.41 -7.82 -8.23
C LEU A 88 0.75 -7.12 -7.04
N MET A 89 0.89 -5.80 -6.99
CA MET A 89 0.17 -4.96 -6.03
C MET A 89 -0.78 -4.03 -6.76
N THR A 90 -2.03 -3.98 -6.32
CA THR A 90 -3.00 -2.95 -6.71
C THR A 90 -3.58 -2.27 -5.48
N LEU A 91 -3.40 -0.95 -5.40
CA LEU A 91 -3.96 -0.11 -4.35
C LEU A 91 -4.97 0.86 -4.97
N ASN A 92 -6.26 0.67 -4.68
CA ASN A 92 -7.29 1.61 -5.08
C ASN A 92 -7.80 2.37 -3.85
N THR A 93 -7.76 3.70 -3.90
CA THR A 93 -8.34 4.56 -2.87
C THR A 93 -9.06 5.75 -3.52
N SER A 94 -10.21 6.14 -3.00
CA SER A 94 -10.91 7.33 -3.51
C SER A 94 -10.30 8.64 -3.00
N GLY A 95 -9.45 8.58 -1.97
CA GLY A 95 -8.79 9.74 -1.38
C GLY A 95 -7.27 9.66 -1.46
N GLN A 96 -6.62 10.03 -0.36
CA GLN A 96 -5.17 10.20 -0.31
C GLN A 96 -4.44 8.88 -0.01
N LEU A 97 -3.26 8.71 -0.59
CA LEU A 97 -2.22 7.79 -0.11
C LEU A 97 -1.11 8.62 0.57
N ASP A 98 -0.97 8.50 1.89
CA ASP A 98 0.17 9.06 2.64
C ASP A 98 1.24 7.98 2.86
N ASN A 99 2.34 8.07 2.12
CA ASN A 99 3.51 7.19 2.21
C ASN A 99 4.75 7.95 2.70
N ARG A 100 4.57 9.08 3.39
CA ARG A 100 5.69 9.92 3.84
C ARG A 100 6.46 9.29 5.01
N ASN A 101 7.53 9.96 5.42
CA ASN A 101 8.24 9.67 6.67
C ASN A 101 8.80 8.25 6.70
N ARG A 102 9.56 7.86 5.66
CA ARG A 102 10.09 6.50 5.47
C ARG A 102 9.02 5.43 5.25
N GLY A 103 7.84 5.81 4.77
CA GLY A 103 6.83 4.86 4.29
C GLY A 103 7.31 4.11 3.04
N THR A 104 6.94 2.84 2.91
CA THR A 104 7.30 1.99 1.77
C THR A 104 6.08 1.31 1.17
N VAL A 105 5.88 1.48 -0.14
CA VAL A 105 4.96 0.70 -0.98
C VAL A 105 5.80 -0.04 -2.01
N ALA A 106 5.82 -1.38 -1.94
CA ALA A 106 6.76 -2.20 -2.68
C ALA A 106 6.10 -3.45 -3.28
N ALA A 107 6.22 -3.62 -4.59
CA ALA A 107 5.80 -4.84 -5.28
C ALA A 107 6.98 -5.51 -5.98
N ASN A 108 7.09 -6.84 -5.93
CA ASN A 108 8.10 -7.53 -6.73
C ASN A 108 7.77 -7.51 -8.22
N ASN A 109 6.49 -7.55 -8.56
CA ASN A 109 6.00 -7.46 -9.93
C ASN A 109 5.30 -6.10 -10.14
N THR A 110 4.39 -5.99 -11.11
CA THR A 110 3.72 -4.72 -11.44
C THR A 110 3.09 -4.08 -10.20
N LEU A 111 3.40 -2.80 -9.99
CA LEU A 111 2.77 -1.96 -8.98
C LEU A 111 1.76 -1.03 -9.65
N LYS A 112 0.50 -1.07 -9.20
CA LYS A 112 -0.53 -0.12 -9.61
C LYS A 112 -1.10 0.60 -8.40
N VAL A 113 -1.03 1.92 -8.43
CA VAL A 113 -1.66 2.81 -7.44
C VAL A 113 -2.66 3.68 -8.16
N VAL A 114 -3.91 3.65 -7.72
CA VAL A 114 -4.98 4.54 -8.18
C VAL A 114 -5.53 5.27 -6.97
N ALA A 115 -5.23 6.56 -6.88
CA ALA A 115 -5.68 7.45 -5.81
C ALA A 115 -6.57 8.54 -6.39
N GLY A 116 -7.81 8.65 -5.91
CA GLY A 116 -8.69 9.77 -6.27
C GLY A 116 -8.23 11.12 -5.70
N GLY A 117 -7.34 11.11 -4.70
CA GLY A 117 -6.71 12.30 -4.13
C GLY A 117 -5.19 12.34 -4.36
N SER A 118 -4.49 13.04 -3.47
CA SER A 118 -3.04 13.17 -3.55
C SER A 118 -2.30 11.90 -3.16
N VAL A 119 -1.15 11.67 -3.77
CA VAL A 119 -0.14 10.73 -3.31
C VAL A 119 0.98 11.54 -2.66
N LEU A 120 1.17 11.36 -1.36
CA LEU A 120 2.24 12.01 -0.59
C LEU A 120 3.36 10.99 -0.33
N ASN A 121 4.50 11.18 -0.96
CA ASN A 121 5.67 10.29 -0.91
C ASN A 121 6.94 11.02 -0.43
N ASP A 122 6.78 12.14 0.26
CA ASP A 122 7.87 12.96 0.78
C ASP A 122 8.66 12.29 1.92
N ALA A 123 9.76 12.94 2.31
CA ALA A 123 10.52 12.61 3.52
C ALA A 123 10.93 11.13 3.59
N ASP A 124 11.72 10.72 2.59
CA ASP A 124 12.23 9.37 2.39
C ASP A 124 11.13 8.33 2.13
N GLY A 125 9.94 8.77 1.69
CA GLY A 125 8.91 7.89 1.16
C GLY A 125 9.39 7.15 -0.09
N LEU A 126 9.06 5.87 -0.20
CA LEU A 126 9.46 5.00 -1.30
C LEU A 126 8.25 4.27 -1.89
N ILE A 127 8.03 4.44 -3.19
CA ILE A 127 7.07 3.68 -3.99
C ILE A 127 7.87 2.99 -5.09
N TYR A 128 7.91 1.66 -5.12
CA TYR A 128 8.68 0.96 -6.16
C TYR A 128 8.14 -0.39 -6.63
N SER A 129 8.42 -0.70 -7.90
CA SER A 129 8.35 -2.07 -8.44
C SER A 129 9.76 -2.61 -8.66
N GLN A 130 10.02 -3.83 -8.20
CA GLN A 130 11.35 -4.44 -8.20
C GLN A 130 11.74 -5.10 -9.53
N SER A 131 10.78 -5.57 -10.33
CA SER A 131 11.06 -6.40 -11.52
C SER A 131 10.17 -6.11 -12.72
N ALA A 132 9.23 -5.17 -12.60
CA ALA A 132 8.24 -4.87 -13.64
C ALA A 132 7.82 -3.40 -13.58
N ASP A 133 6.73 -3.08 -14.28
CA ASP A 133 6.20 -1.73 -14.43
C ASP A 133 5.63 -1.16 -13.12
N ALA A 134 5.62 0.17 -13.02
CA ALA A 134 4.87 0.88 -12.01
C ALA A 134 3.94 1.90 -12.67
N HIS A 135 2.67 1.90 -12.25
CA HIS A 135 1.65 2.84 -12.70
C HIS A 135 1.10 3.60 -11.49
N LEU A 136 1.25 4.91 -11.50
CA LEU A 136 0.75 5.82 -10.48
C LEU A 136 -0.28 6.75 -11.11
N ASN A 137 -1.56 6.56 -10.78
CA ASN A 137 -2.65 7.45 -11.14
C ASN A 137 -3.12 8.22 -9.89
N ALA A 138 -3.07 9.55 -9.92
CA ALA A 138 -3.39 10.39 -8.77
C ALA A 138 -3.95 11.76 -9.17
N ALA A 139 -4.62 12.45 -8.24
CA ALA A 139 -4.97 13.86 -8.44
C ALA A 139 -3.70 14.74 -8.44
N SER A 140 -2.83 14.54 -7.45
CA SER A 140 -1.52 15.21 -7.34
C SER A 140 -0.48 14.24 -6.76
N LEU A 141 0.79 14.52 -7.00
CA LEU A 141 1.93 13.78 -6.45
C LEU A 141 2.89 14.76 -5.77
N SER A 142 3.12 14.57 -4.47
CA SER A 142 4.24 15.16 -3.74
C SER A 142 5.29 14.08 -3.49
N ASN A 143 6.50 14.28 -3.97
CA ASN A 143 7.65 13.37 -3.87
C ASN A 143 8.90 14.11 -3.37
N VAL A 144 8.72 15.08 -2.46
CA VAL A 144 9.77 15.95 -1.94
C VAL A 144 10.71 15.16 -1.03
N ARG A 145 11.97 15.00 -1.45
CA ARG A 145 12.91 14.04 -0.82
C ARG A 145 12.35 12.62 -0.78
N GLY A 146 11.50 12.27 -1.74
CA GLY A 146 10.93 10.94 -1.92
C GLY A 146 11.55 10.19 -3.10
N ALA A 147 11.13 8.95 -3.28
CA ALA A 147 11.51 8.12 -4.42
C ALA A 147 10.31 7.35 -5.00
N VAL A 148 10.09 7.51 -6.31
CA VAL A 148 9.20 6.67 -7.11
C VAL A 148 10.06 5.93 -8.14
N GLN A 149 10.02 4.60 -8.16
CA GLN A 149 10.94 3.80 -8.98
C GLN A 149 10.23 2.62 -9.64
N SER A 150 10.66 2.28 -10.85
CA SER A 150 10.32 1.02 -11.52
C SER A 150 11.60 0.45 -12.13
N VAL A 151 11.62 -0.87 -12.34
CA VAL A 151 12.62 -1.52 -13.20
C VAL A 151 12.11 -1.65 -14.65
N GLY A 152 10.79 -1.71 -14.81
CA GLY A 152 10.12 -1.68 -16.11
C GLY A 152 9.69 -0.27 -16.49
N ALA A 153 8.56 -0.17 -17.20
CA ALA A 153 7.97 1.12 -17.51
C ALA A 153 7.43 1.80 -16.24
N LEU A 154 7.78 3.07 -16.04
CA LEU A 154 7.14 3.93 -15.05
C LEU A 154 6.17 4.87 -15.74
N VAL A 155 4.89 4.78 -15.36
CA VAL A 155 3.84 5.73 -15.75
C VAL A 155 3.40 6.52 -14.53
N VAL A 156 3.57 7.85 -14.59
CA VAL A 156 3.06 8.80 -13.60
C VAL A 156 1.98 9.64 -14.29
N ASP A 157 0.72 9.28 -14.04
CA ASP A 157 -0.48 9.88 -14.58
C ASP A 157 -1.16 10.73 -13.50
N VAL A 158 -0.90 12.03 -13.52
CA VAL A 158 -1.30 12.95 -12.45
C VAL A 158 -2.09 14.10 -13.06
N ALA A 159 -3.28 14.38 -12.51
CA ALA A 159 -4.20 15.37 -13.07
C ALA A 159 -3.72 16.82 -12.84
N ASP A 160 -3.20 17.11 -11.64
CA ASP A 160 -2.81 18.44 -11.20
C ASP A 160 -1.27 18.58 -11.19
N THR A 161 -0.65 18.48 -10.02
CA THR A 161 0.77 18.82 -9.81
C THR A 161 1.63 17.62 -9.49
N VAL A 162 2.86 17.64 -9.97
CA VAL A 162 3.95 16.75 -9.56
C VAL A 162 5.04 17.61 -8.91
N ASP A 163 5.17 17.55 -7.59
CA ASP A 163 6.27 18.16 -6.85
C ASP A 163 7.35 17.12 -6.57
N ASN A 164 8.50 17.23 -7.24
CA ASN A 164 9.64 16.31 -7.08
C ASN A 164 10.89 17.02 -6.52
N GLN A 165 10.71 18.09 -5.73
CA GLN A 165 11.85 18.84 -5.19
C GLN A 165 12.77 17.96 -4.33
N ASN A 166 14.04 17.84 -4.75
CA ASN A 166 15.03 16.94 -4.13
C ASN A 166 14.60 15.46 -4.07
N GLY A 167 13.57 15.08 -4.84
CA GLY A 167 13.08 13.71 -4.98
C GLY A 167 13.65 13.01 -6.20
N ARG A 168 13.29 11.74 -6.36
CA ARG A 168 13.70 10.90 -7.48
C ARG A 168 12.50 10.21 -8.10
N ILE A 169 12.42 10.24 -9.42
CA ILE A 169 11.46 9.49 -10.23
C ILE A 169 12.29 8.74 -11.27
N ILE A 170 12.31 7.40 -11.22
CA ILE A 170 13.26 6.55 -11.98
C ILE A 170 12.50 5.40 -12.65
N ALA A 171 12.82 5.15 -13.93
CA ALA A 171 12.39 3.98 -14.69
C ALA A 171 13.62 3.14 -15.07
#